data_AF-A0A8X6SHE4-F1
#
_entry.id   AF-A0A8X6SHE4-F1
#
_cell.length_a   1.000
_cell.length_b   1.000
_cell.length_c   1.000
_cell.angle_alpha   90.00
_cell.angle_beta   90.00
_cell.angle_gamma   90.00
#
_symmetry.space_group_name_H-M   'P 1'
#
loop_
_entity.id
_entity.type
_entity.pdbx_description
1 polymer ?
#
loop_
_entity_poly.entity_id
_entity_poly.type
_entity_poly.pdbx_seq_one_letter_code
_entity_poly.pdbx_strand_id
1 'polypeptide(L)'
;MNLNILAFVFKDDVHCKMCNSGLDMQVLKGKSGLAITFVLKCFACPYRVEFSSSNFHERTQIATINTRFVYAMRSIGKGAEAGRRFCGVMNLPQLPTRFSPYGKVIDVDILSKYCACKNLPFHEKDCKRNYVGSSGAMEIQDASKIFQRSLSLHNARYITYLGDGNCKAFDAVKKKNIYGNEYAIENLECIGHVMKRMGTRLRRLKAQLKGKILSDGTCLSGKNRLTEHELDNLQSYYGSAIRRNHSSVQNMWQAIWAIFLHKLSTDEYPQHGFCPIGEDSWCGFKKAEASGKSY
;
A
#
# COMPACT_ATOMS: atom_id res chain seq x y z
N MET A 1 -11.86 7.67 -18.33
CA MET A 1 -12.55 8.98 -18.35
C MET A 1 -12.39 9.55 -19.75
N ASN A 2 -13.49 9.89 -20.44
CA ASN A 2 -13.39 10.45 -21.78
C ASN A 2 -12.92 11.91 -21.69
N LEU A 3 -11.66 12.15 -22.03
CA LEU A 3 -11.02 13.47 -21.97
C LEU A 3 -11.74 14.50 -22.86
N ASN A 4 -12.53 14.06 -23.85
CA ASN A 4 -13.35 14.93 -24.67
C ASN A 4 -14.48 15.60 -23.88
N ILE A 5 -15.03 14.92 -22.87
CA ILE A 5 -16.05 15.51 -21.99
C ILE A 5 -15.44 16.65 -21.18
N LEU A 6 -14.23 16.44 -20.65
CA LEU A 6 -13.52 17.47 -19.90
C LEU A 6 -13.17 18.67 -20.79
N ALA A 7 -12.71 18.43 -22.02
CA ALA A 7 -12.44 19.51 -22.98
C ALA A 7 -13.70 20.32 -23.34
N PHE A 8 -14.86 19.65 -23.44
CA PHE A 8 -16.14 20.30 -23.71
C PHE A 8 -16.57 21.21 -22.54
N VAL A 9 -16.52 20.70 -21.30
CA VAL A 9 -16.83 21.49 -20.09
C VAL A 9 -15.93 22.73 -19.99
N PHE A 10 -14.63 22.60 -20.30
CA PHE A 10 -13.73 23.75 -20.26
C PHE A 10 -14.05 24.81 -21.32
N LYS A 11 -14.60 24.40 -22.46
CA LYS A 11 -14.95 25.33 -23.54
C LYS A 11 -16.17 26.18 -23.20
N ASP A 12 -17.17 25.57 -22.57
CA ASP A 12 -18.47 26.21 -22.36
C ASP A 12 -18.57 26.92 -21.00
N ASP A 13 -17.87 26.41 -19.97
CA ASP A 13 -18.03 26.90 -18.59
C ASP A 13 -16.81 27.68 -18.07
N VAL A 14 -15.66 27.64 -18.76
CA VAL A 14 -14.40 28.23 -18.25
C VAL A 14 -13.91 29.37 -19.14
N HIS A 15 -13.89 30.57 -18.57
CA HIS A 15 -13.55 31.80 -19.27
C HIS A 15 -12.16 32.32 -18.89
N CYS A 16 -11.47 32.91 -19.87
CA CYS A 16 -10.18 33.53 -19.68
C CYS A 16 -10.29 34.76 -18.76
N LYS A 17 -9.54 34.76 -17.65
CA LYS A 17 -9.52 35.89 -16.70
C LYS A 17 -9.14 37.24 -17.33
N MET A 18 -8.37 37.24 -18.43
CA MET A 18 -7.84 38.46 -19.03
C MET A 18 -8.79 39.14 -20.02
N CYS A 19 -9.63 38.38 -20.72
CA CYS A 19 -10.47 38.91 -21.81
C CYS A 19 -11.89 38.31 -21.85
N ASN A 20 -12.22 37.47 -20.88
CA ASN A 20 -13.50 36.80 -20.73
C ASN A 20 -13.96 35.94 -21.93
N SER A 21 -13.06 35.63 -22.88
CA SER A 21 -13.31 34.65 -23.95
C SER A 21 -13.18 33.23 -23.42
N GLY A 22 -13.81 32.25 -24.10
CA GLY A 22 -13.66 30.83 -23.78
C GLY A 22 -12.21 30.33 -23.88
N LEU A 23 -11.94 29.22 -23.19
CA LEU A 23 -10.64 28.54 -23.17
C LEU A 23 -10.73 27.17 -23.87
N ASP A 24 -9.70 26.85 -24.66
CA ASP A 24 -9.51 25.53 -25.27
C ASP A 24 -8.56 24.69 -24.41
N MET A 25 -8.98 23.49 -24.04
CA MET A 25 -8.14 22.53 -23.32
C MET A 25 -7.60 21.47 -24.27
N GLN A 26 -6.28 21.51 -24.48
CA GLN A 26 -5.56 20.56 -25.30
C GLN A 26 -4.78 19.58 -24.43
N VAL A 27 -4.90 18.29 -24.75
CA VAL A 27 -4.08 17.25 -24.14
C VAL A 27 -2.82 17.06 -24.98
N LEU A 28 -1.66 17.36 -24.42
CA LEU A 28 -0.40 17.03 -25.09
C LEU A 28 -0.17 15.53 -24.94
N LYS A 29 0.11 14.83 -26.05
CA LYS A 29 0.56 13.44 -26.04
C LYS A 29 1.94 13.38 -25.38
N GLY A 30 1.95 13.22 -24.06
CA GLY A 30 3.16 13.12 -23.26
C GLY A 30 3.83 11.76 -23.37
N LYS A 31 5.17 11.74 -23.36
CA LYS A 31 5.98 10.51 -23.21
C LYS A 31 6.19 10.09 -21.74
N SER A 32 5.44 10.71 -20.81
CA SER A 32 5.68 10.64 -19.36
C SER A 32 4.85 9.57 -18.65
N GLY A 33 4.57 8.45 -19.32
CA GLY A 33 3.79 7.35 -18.75
C GLY A 33 2.34 7.74 -18.46
N LEU A 34 1.89 7.53 -17.22
CA LEU A 34 0.54 7.85 -16.74
C LEU A 34 0.32 9.35 -16.44
N ALA A 35 1.37 10.17 -16.45
CA ALA A 35 1.22 11.60 -16.32
C ALA A 35 0.78 12.23 -17.65
N ILE A 36 -0.25 13.08 -17.57
CA ILE A 36 -0.83 13.78 -18.72
C ILE A 36 -0.53 15.26 -18.56
N THR A 37 -0.03 15.88 -19.61
CA THR A 37 0.18 17.33 -19.68
C THR A 37 -0.99 17.99 -20.40
N PHE A 38 -1.56 19.01 -19.77
CA PHE A 38 -2.66 19.81 -20.30
C PHE A 38 -2.16 21.20 -20.66
N VAL A 39 -2.69 21.75 -21.74
CA VAL A 39 -2.49 23.14 -22.14
C VAL A 39 -3.84 23.81 -22.26
N LEU A 40 -4.03 24.92 -21.56
CA LEU A 40 -5.18 25.80 -21.74
C LEU A 40 -4.75 26.98 -22.59
N LYS A 41 -5.53 27.29 -23.64
CA LYS A 41 -5.30 28.44 -24.53
C LYS A 41 -6.56 29.27 -24.64
N CYS A 42 -6.42 30.59 -24.62
CA CYS A 42 -7.53 31.49 -24.93
C CYS A 42 -7.75 31.61 -26.44
N PHE A 43 -9.01 31.69 -26.88
CA PHE A 43 -9.35 31.92 -28.28
C PHE A 43 -9.02 33.34 -28.77
N ALA A 44 -9.06 34.33 -27.87
CA ALA A 44 -9.02 35.75 -28.24
C ALA A 44 -7.72 36.48 -27.85
N CYS A 45 -6.93 35.93 -26.92
CA CYS A 45 -5.71 36.59 -26.45
C CYS A 45 -4.54 35.60 -26.30
N PRO A 46 -3.30 36.10 -26.12
CA PRO A 46 -2.11 35.25 -26.00
C PRO A 46 -2.04 34.38 -24.72
N TYR A 47 -3.08 34.38 -23.89
CA TYR A 47 -3.09 33.62 -22.64
C TYR A 47 -2.94 32.11 -22.92
N ARG A 48 -1.90 31.53 -22.32
CA ARG A 48 -1.61 30.10 -22.35
C ARG A 48 -1.04 29.67 -21.00
N VAL A 49 -1.52 28.54 -20.48
CA VAL A 49 -0.94 27.89 -19.31
C VAL A 49 -0.78 26.40 -19.56
N GLU A 50 0.30 25.82 -19.05
CA GLU A 50 0.60 24.40 -19.15
C GLU A 50 0.74 23.81 -17.74
N PHE A 51 0.11 22.67 -17.49
CA PHE A 51 0.18 21.97 -16.20
C PHE A 51 0.05 20.45 -16.38
N SER A 52 0.43 19.69 -15.36
CA SER A 52 0.45 18.22 -15.39
C SER A 52 -0.51 17.62 -14.37
N SER A 53 -1.07 16.45 -14.68
CA SER A 53 -1.86 15.64 -13.73
C SER A 53 -1.05 15.09 -12.55
N SER A 54 0.28 15.19 -12.60
CA SER A 54 1.18 14.70 -11.57
C SER A 54 2.42 15.56 -11.43
N ASN A 55 2.91 15.67 -10.19
CA ASN A 55 4.21 16.29 -9.88
C ASN A 55 5.36 15.44 -10.45
N PHE A 56 6.48 16.10 -10.73
CA PHE A 56 7.69 15.47 -11.22
C PHE A 56 8.82 15.60 -10.20
N HIS A 57 9.62 14.55 -10.07
CA HIS A 57 10.85 14.61 -9.29
C HIS A 57 11.91 15.45 -10.03
N GLU A 58 12.37 16.54 -9.42
CA GLU A 58 13.26 17.55 -10.04
C GLU A 58 14.47 16.94 -10.77
N ARG A 59 15.14 15.97 -10.15
CA ARG A 59 16.37 15.36 -10.70
C ARG A 59 16.15 14.34 -11.80
N THR A 60 15.08 13.56 -11.71
CA THR A 60 14.86 12.40 -12.61
C THR A 60 13.80 12.67 -13.66
N GLN A 61 13.03 13.75 -13.51
CA GLN A 61 11.86 14.07 -14.33
C GLN A 61 10.87 12.90 -14.41
N ILE A 62 10.83 12.10 -13.33
CA ILE A 62 9.87 11.00 -13.18
C ILE A 62 8.61 11.53 -12.52
N ALA A 63 7.45 11.28 -13.13
CA ALA A 63 6.17 11.64 -12.53
C ALA A 63 5.85 10.77 -11.30
N THR A 64 5.40 11.37 -10.21
CA THR A 64 5.07 10.69 -8.95
C THR A 64 4.00 9.61 -9.15
N ILE A 65 3.03 9.84 -10.05
CA ILE A 65 1.99 8.85 -10.37
C ILE A 65 2.56 7.55 -10.94
N ASN A 66 3.62 7.63 -11.76
CA ASN A 66 4.27 6.45 -12.32
C ASN A 66 4.99 5.65 -11.22
N THR A 67 5.68 6.33 -10.30
CA THR A 67 6.31 5.69 -9.13
C THR A 67 5.28 4.95 -8.28
N ARG A 68 4.16 5.61 -7.97
CA ARG A 68 3.06 5.01 -7.19
C ARG A 68 2.45 3.80 -7.90
N PHE A 69 2.22 3.91 -9.20
CA PHE A 69 1.67 2.80 -9.98
C PHE A 69 2.61 1.60 -10.01
N VAL A 70 3.90 1.80 -10.29
CA VAL A 70 4.90 0.72 -10.29
C VAL A 70 5.01 0.07 -8.91
N TYR A 71 5.02 0.87 -7.84
CA TYR A 71 5.02 0.36 -6.47
C TYR A 71 3.77 -0.45 -6.17
N ALA A 72 2.58 0.04 -6.53
CA ALA A 72 1.32 -0.68 -6.34
C ALA A 72 1.30 -2.03 -7.06
N MET A 73 1.72 -2.10 -8.33
CA MET A 73 1.82 -3.36 -9.07
C MET A 73 2.80 -4.34 -8.40
N ARG A 74 3.93 -3.85 -7.90
CA ARG A 74 4.90 -4.68 -7.15
C ARG A 74 4.33 -5.18 -5.82
N SER A 75 3.62 -4.35 -5.07
CA SER A 75 3.00 -4.74 -3.79
C SER A 75 1.99 -5.88 -3.94
N ILE A 76 1.43 -6.07 -5.14
CA ILE A 76 0.53 -7.18 -5.47
C ILE A 76 1.21 -8.30 -6.29
N GLY A 77 2.54 -8.28 -6.40
CA GLY A 77 3.32 -9.30 -7.13
C GLY A 77 3.11 -9.29 -8.64
N LYS A 78 2.74 -8.14 -9.23
CA LYS A 78 2.47 -7.99 -10.66
C LYS A 78 3.54 -7.14 -11.36
N GLY A 79 3.98 -7.63 -12.52
CA GLY A 79 5.00 -6.99 -13.34
C GLY A 79 4.43 -5.99 -14.36
N ALA A 80 5.32 -5.48 -15.21
CA ALA A 80 4.98 -4.48 -16.23
C ALA A 80 3.88 -4.94 -17.21
N GLU A 81 3.84 -6.23 -17.55
CA GLU A 81 2.84 -6.77 -18.48
C GLU A 81 1.43 -6.73 -17.91
N ALA A 82 1.28 -7.13 -16.64
CA ALA A 82 0.01 -6.99 -15.93
C ALA A 82 -0.41 -5.51 -15.81
N GLY A 83 0.57 -4.62 -15.63
CA GLY A 83 0.35 -3.17 -15.63
C GLY A 83 -0.18 -2.67 -16.98
N ARG A 84 0.42 -3.12 -18.09
CA ARG A 84 -0.01 -2.75 -19.44
C ARG A 84 -1.43 -3.21 -19.71
N ARG A 85 -1.75 -4.45 -19.36
CA ARG A 85 -3.11 -4.98 -19.48
C ARG A 85 -4.10 -4.15 -18.66
N PHE A 86 -3.78 -3.83 -17.41
CA PHE A 86 -4.62 -2.98 -16.57
C PHE A 86 -4.87 -1.61 -17.21
N CYS A 87 -3.82 -0.92 -17.68
CA CYS A 87 -3.96 0.38 -18.33
C CYS A 87 -4.78 0.30 -19.62
N GLY A 88 -4.60 -0.76 -20.42
CA GLY A 88 -5.41 -1.00 -21.62
C GLY A 88 -6.88 -1.20 -21.30
N VAL A 89 -7.21 -2.02 -20.30
CA VAL A 89 -8.60 -2.26 -19.85
C VAL A 89 -9.24 -0.98 -19.31
N MET A 90 -8.49 -0.18 -18.55
CA MET A 90 -8.99 1.04 -17.93
C MET A 90 -8.97 2.27 -18.86
N ASN A 91 -8.55 2.10 -20.13
CA ASN A 91 -8.35 3.18 -21.09
C ASN A 91 -7.46 4.31 -20.53
N LEU A 92 -6.34 3.93 -19.90
CA LEU A 92 -5.33 4.82 -19.34
C LEU A 92 -4.15 5.01 -20.33
N PRO A 93 -3.37 6.10 -20.22
CA PRO A 93 -2.16 6.29 -21.00
C PRO A 93 -1.19 5.11 -20.89
N GLN A 94 -0.38 4.90 -21.92
CA GLN A 94 0.59 3.81 -21.92
C GLN A 94 1.64 3.99 -20.83
N LEU A 95 2.03 2.88 -20.21
CA LEU A 95 3.04 2.87 -19.16
C LEU A 95 4.39 3.40 -19.66
N PRO A 96 5.23 3.92 -18.75
CA PRO A 96 6.61 4.20 -19.07
C PRO A 96 7.30 2.95 -19.64
N THR A 97 8.13 3.13 -20.66
CA THR A 97 8.74 2.04 -21.44
C THR A 97 9.58 1.07 -20.60
N ARG A 98 10.02 1.49 -19.41
CA ARG A 98 10.81 0.67 -18.48
C ARG A 98 10.33 0.90 -17.05
N PHE A 99 10.15 -0.18 -16.28
CA PHE A 99 9.88 -0.14 -14.83
C PHE A 99 11.16 -0.01 -14.00
N SER A 100 12.34 -0.20 -14.62
CA SER A 100 13.64 -0.10 -13.95
C SER A 100 13.98 1.27 -13.37
N PRO A 101 13.63 2.43 -13.97
CA PRO A 101 13.93 3.75 -13.38
C PRO A 101 13.17 4.01 -12.08
N TYR A 102 12.08 3.27 -11.85
CA TYR A 102 11.16 3.41 -10.72
C TYR A 102 11.53 2.52 -9.53
N GLY A 103 12.60 1.73 -9.66
CA GLY A 103 13.21 1.02 -8.56
C GLY A 103 14.70 1.19 -8.66
N LYS A 104 15.26 2.16 -7.93
CA LYS A 104 16.67 2.06 -7.57
C LYS A 104 16.79 0.94 -6.55
N VAL A 105 16.79 -0.29 -7.06
CA VAL A 105 17.19 -1.47 -6.28
C VAL A 105 18.70 -1.35 -6.15
N ILE A 106 19.15 -1.04 -4.94
CA ILE A 106 20.57 -0.89 -4.65
C ILE A 106 21.25 -2.26 -4.74
N ASP A 107 20.59 -3.28 -4.18
CA ASP A 107 21.12 -4.62 -4.10
C ASP A 107 20.01 -5.68 -4.21
N VAL A 108 20.32 -6.82 -4.85
CA VAL A 108 19.44 -7.99 -4.97
C VAL A 108 20.25 -9.27 -4.88
N ASP A 109 19.78 -10.22 -4.08
CA ASP A 109 20.30 -11.58 -4.07
C ASP A 109 19.18 -12.55 -4.47
N ILE A 110 19.54 -13.59 -5.21
CA ILE A 110 18.59 -14.59 -5.70
C ILE A 110 19.12 -15.96 -5.31
N LEU A 111 18.45 -16.58 -4.34
CA LEU A 111 18.66 -17.99 -4.03
C LEU A 111 17.62 -18.85 -4.74
N SER A 112 18.07 -19.99 -5.24
CA SER A 112 17.25 -20.97 -5.93
C SER A 112 17.63 -22.37 -5.48
N LYS A 113 16.60 -23.13 -5.10
CA LYS A 113 16.67 -24.57 -4.85
C LYS A 113 16.40 -25.40 -6.09
N TYR A 114 15.87 -24.78 -7.14
CA TYR A 114 15.44 -25.48 -8.33
C TYR A 114 16.65 -25.90 -9.16
N CYS A 115 16.76 -27.21 -9.37
CA CYS A 115 17.72 -27.83 -10.26
C CYS A 115 16.97 -28.37 -11.47
N ALA A 116 17.28 -27.84 -12.66
CA ALA A 116 16.75 -28.34 -13.92
C ALA A 116 17.57 -29.51 -14.50
N CYS A 117 18.76 -29.78 -13.95
CA CYS A 117 19.59 -30.88 -14.40
C CYS A 117 18.84 -32.19 -14.17
N LYS A 118 18.70 -32.98 -15.23
CA LYS A 118 18.26 -34.38 -15.13
C LYS A 118 19.19 -35.09 -14.14
N ASN A 119 18.68 -36.04 -13.35
CA ASN A 119 19.35 -36.75 -12.23
C ASN A 119 20.75 -37.32 -12.56
N LEU A 120 21.72 -36.46 -12.82
CA LEU A 120 23.10 -36.75 -13.13
C LEU A 120 23.90 -36.53 -11.85
N PRO A 121 24.96 -37.33 -11.62
CA PRO A 121 25.81 -37.20 -10.44
C PRO A 121 26.55 -35.86 -10.37
N PHE A 122 26.62 -35.13 -11.49
CA PHE A 122 27.22 -33.80 -11.58
C PHE A 122 26.22 -32.79 -12.14
N HIS A 123 26.14 -31.61 -11.53
CA HIS A 123 25.33 -30.52 -12.05
C HIS A 123 25.91 -30.00 -13.37
N GLU A 124 25.04 -29.73 -14.35
CA GLU A 124 25.44 -29.04 -15.57
C GLU A 124 25.97 -27.63 -15.24
N LYS A 125 26.87 -27.11 -16.07
CA LYS A 125 27.47 -25.77 -15.87
C LYS A 125 26.42 -24.65 -15.76
N ASP A 126 25.26 -24.84 -16.38
CA ASP A 126 24.14 -23.87 -16.39
C ASP A 126 23.07 -24.15 -15.32
N CYS A 127 23.38 -24.96 -14.29
CA CYS A 127 22.46 -25.24 -13.20
C CYS A 127 22.13 -23.95 -12.41
N LYS A 128 20.85 -23.61 -12.33
CA LYS A 128 20.36 -22.44 -11.58
C LYS A 128 20.25 -22.67 -10.06
N ARG A 129 20.57 -23.87 -9.57
CA ARG A 129 20.54 -24.16 -8.13
C ARG A 129 21.79 -23.62 -7.47
N ASN A 130 21.62 -22.74 -6.49
CA ASN A 130 22.71 -22.15 -5.71
C ASN A 130 22.47 -22.22 -4.20
N TYR A 131 21.42 -22.93 -3.77
CA TYR A 131 21.06 -23.07 -2.36
C TYR A 131 20.68 -24.51 -2.00
N VAL A 132 21.10 -24.93 -0.81
CA VAL A 132 20.74 -26.20 -0.18
C VAL A 132 20.22 -25.91 1.22
N GLY A 133 18.95 -26.27 1.49
CA GLY A 133 18.30 -26.00 2.76
C GLY A 133 16.78 -25.84 2.63
N SER A 134 16.13 -25.40 3.70
CA SER A 134 14.69 -25.12 3.71
C SER A 134 14.37 -23.79 3.01
N SER A 135 13.15 -23.62 2.48
CA SER A 135 12.75 -22.34 1.87
C SER A 135 12.85 -21.18 2.86
N GLY A 136 12.45 -21.39 4.12
CA GLY A 136 12.48 -20.34 5.14
C GLY A 136 13.89 -19.91 5.54
N ALA A 137 14.90 -20.77 5.36
CA ALA A 137 16.29 -20.41 5.63
C ALA A 137 16.94 -19.62 4.47
N MET A 138 16.33 -19.62 3.27
CA MET A 138 16.78 -18.81 2.14
C MET A 138 16.66 -17.32 2.46
N GLU A 139 15.51 -16.88 3.00
CA GLU A 139 15.28 -15.48 3.36
C GLU A 139 16.30 -14.97 4.39
N ILE A 140 16.66 -15.82 5.35
CA ILE A 140 17.66 -15.50 6.38
C ILE A 140 19.05 -15.32 5.75
N GLN A 141 19.43 -16.22 4.84
CA GLN A 141 20.71 -16.17 4.15
C GLN A 141 20.80 -14.98 3.20
N ASP A 142 19.76 -14.74 2.39
CA ASP A 142 19.67 -13.62 1.45
C ASP A 142 19.78 -12.28 2.18
N ALA A 143 18.96 -12.07 3.21
CA ALA A 143 19.00 -10.85 4.00
C ALA A 143 20.39 -10.64 4.62
N SER A 144 20.96 -11.68 5.21
CA SER A 144 22.29 -11.60 5.81
C SER A 144 23.38 -11.26 4.79
N LYS A 145 23.30 -11.82 3.58
CA LYS A 145 24.30 -11.63 2.52
C LYS A 145 24.24 -10.23 1.92
N ILE A 146 23.03 -9.71 1.68
CA ILE A 146 22.79 -8.34 1.23
C ILE A 146 23.37 -7.33 2.23
N PHE A 147 23.07 -7.49 3.53
CA PHE A 147 23.60 -6.59 4.55
C PHE A 147 25.13 -6.72 4.67
N GLN A 148 25.69 -7.93 4.62
CA GLN A 148 27.14 -8.11 4.73
C GLN A 148 27.92 -7.46 3.59
N ARG A 149 27.44 -7.59 2.34
CA ARG A 149 28.14 -7.04 1.18
C ARG A 149 27.89 -5.55 0.94
N SER A 150 26.98 -4.93 1.69
CA SER A 150 26.64 -3.50 1.53
C SER A 150 27.85 -2.57 1.64
N LEU A 151 28.77 -2.82 2.58
CA LEU A 151 29.97 -2.01 2.78
C LEU A 151 30.94 -2.13 1.60
N SER A 152 31.23 -3.36 1.15
CA SER A 152 32.20 -3.59 0.08
C SER A 152 31.65 -3.27 -1.31
N LEU A 153 30.37 -3.56 -1.55
CA LEU A 153 29.74 -3.41 -2.86
C LEU A 153 29.23 -1.99 -3.10
N HIS A 154 28.76 -1.30 -2.06
CA HIS A 154 28.08 0.00 -2.19
C HIS A 154 28.66 1.10 -1.31
N ASN A 155 29.62 0.80 -0.44
CA ASN A 155 30.13 1.73 0.57
C ASN A 155 29.00 2.39 1.39
N ALA A 156 27.97 1.60 1.73
CA ALA A 156 26.75 2.07 2.37
C ALA A 156 26.33 1.17 3.55
N ARG A 157 25.66 1.76 4.54
CA ARG A 157 25.04 1.05 5.67
C ARG A 157 23.53 1.00 5.51
N TYR A 158 22.92 -0.15 5.76
CA TYR A 158 21.47 -0.32 5.78
C TYR A 158 20.98 -0.29 7.24
N ILE A 159 20.43 0.83 7.68
CA ILE A 159 20.09 1.06 9.09
C ILE A 159 18.67 0.61 9.49
N THR A 160 17.82 0.32 8.50
CA THR A 160 16.43 -0.13 8.73
C THR A 160 16.17 -1.43 7.99
N TYR A 161 15.48 -2.34 8.64
CA TYR A 161 15.02 -3.61 8.09
C TYR A 161 13.49 -3.61 8.01
N LEU A 162 12.93 -4.01 6.87
CA LEU A 162 11.49 -4.19 6.68
C LEU A 162 11.25 -5.56 6.05
N GLY A 163 10.62 -6.48 6.78
CA GLY A 163 10.33 -7.84 6.33
C GLY A 163 8.89 -8.28 6.61
N ASP A 164 8.50 -9.41 6.04
CA ASP A 164 7.17 -9.98 6.24
C ASP A 164 7.13 -10.89 7.50
N GLY A 165 6.94 -10.28 8.67
CA GLY A 165 6.53 -10.96 9.89
C GLY A 165 7.63 -11.33 10.88
N ASN A 166 7.40 -12.39 11.69
CA ASN A 166 8.32 -12.81 12.77
C ASN A 166 9.70 -13.11 12.19
N CYS A 167 10.57 -12.11 12.30
CA CYS A 167 11.65 -11.99 11.36
C CYS A 167 12.91 -12.67 11.89
N LYS A 168 12.97 -14.00 11.75
CA LYS A 168 14.21 -14.75 11.96
C LYS A 168 15.36 -14.21 11.10
N ALA A 169 15.04 -13.61 9.95
CA ALA A 169 16.00 -12.93 9.09
C ALA A 169 16.55 -11.64 9.74
N PHE A 170 15.71 -10.82 10.36
CA PHE A 170 16.15 -9.66 11.15
C PHE A 170 17.02 -10.10 12.33
N ASP A 171 16.60 -11.14 13.07
CA ASP A 171 17.39 -11.65 14.20
C ASP A 171 18.79 -12.10 13.75
N ALA A 172 18.88 -12.78 12.60
CA ALA A 172 20.15 -13.18 12.02
C ALA A 172 21.01 -11.98 11.59
N VAL A 173 20.41 -10.99 10.92
CA VAL A 173 21.08 -9.75 10.51
C VAL A 173 21.59 -8.98 11.73
N LYS A 174 20.77 -8.83 12.77
CA LYS A 174 21.10 -8.17 14.04
C LYS A 174 22.22 -8.90 14.78
N LYS A 175 22.15 -10.23 14.87
CA LYS A 175 23.19 -11.07 15.51
C LYS A 175 24.55 -10.92 14.83
N LYS A 176 24.59 -10.70 13.52
CA LYS A 176 25.84 -10.49 12.78
C LYS A 176 26.53 -9.16 13.10
N ASN A 177 25.81 -8.18 13.67
CA ASN A 177 26.33 -6.88 14.08
C ASN A 177 27.23 -6.20 13.02
N ILE A 178 26.80 -6.24 11.75
CA ILE A 178 27.63 -5.93 10.57
C ILE A 178 28.21 -4.51 10.61
N TYR A 179 27.49 -3.56 11.19
CA TYR A 179 27.88 -2.16 11.26
C TYR A 179 28.37 -1.71 12.64
N GLY A 180 28.49 -2.64 13.60
CA GLY A 180 28.83 -2.33 14.99
C GLY A 180 27.68 -1.71 15.78
N ASN A 181 27.91 -1.55 17.09
CA ASN A 181 26.88 -1.12 18.05
C ASN A 181 26.39 0.32 17.81
N GLU A 182 27.21 1.16 17.20
CA GLU A 182 26.86 2.55 16.86
C GLU A 182 25.75 2.64 15.80
N TYR A 183 25.64 1.64 14.92
CA TYR A 183 24.73 1.63 13.78
C TYR A 183 23.80 0.42 13.85
N ALA A 184 23.16 0.24 15.00
CA ALA A 184 22.19 -0.83 15.21
C ALA A 184 21.04 -0.74 14.21
N ILE A 185 20.67 -1.89 13.64
CA ILE A 185 19.63 -1.98 12.61
C ILE A 185 18.26 -1.98 13.29
N GLU A 186 17.40 -1.05 12.91
CA GLU A 186 16.02 -0.94 13.39
C GLU A 186 15.09 -1.86 12.59
N ASN A 187 14.20 -2.59 13.27
CA ASN A 187 13.16 -3.38 12.61
C ASN A 187 11.88 -2.55 12.46
N LEU A 188 11.41 -2.39 11.23
CA LEU A 188 10.16 -1.76 10.90
C LEU A 188 9.06 -2.81 10.74
N GLU A 189 7.92 -2.60 11.40
CA GLU A 189 6.75 -3.45 11.23
C GLU A 189 5.86 -2.94 10.09
N CYS A 190 5.49 -3.84 9.17
CA CYS A 190 4.53 -3.51 8.13
C CYS A 190 3.11 -3.46 8.70
N ILE A 191 2.38 -2.36 8.48
CA ILE A 191 0.96 -2.22 8.88
C ILE A 191 0.11 -3.39 8.33
N GLY A 192 0.41 -3.83 7.11
CA GLY A 192 -0.22 -4.98 6.48
C GLY A 192 0.02 -6.29 7.24
N HIS A 193 1.18 -6.43 7.88
CA HIS A 193 1.48 -7.57 8.73
C HIS A 193 0.76 -7.46 10.08
N VAL A 194 0.76 -6.27 10.71
CA VAL A 194 0.06 -6.03 11.99
C VAL A 194 -1.43 -6.34 11.87
N MET A 195 -2.09 -5.87 10.79
CA MET A 195 -3.51 -6.17 10.56
C MET A 195 -3.76 -7.68 10.38
N LYS A 196 -2.91 -8.38 9.60
CA LYS A 196 -3.02 -9.84 9.42
C LYS A 196 -2.88 -10.58 10.75
N ARG A 197 -1.96 -10.16 11.62
CA ARG A 197 -1.75 -10.76 12.95
C ARG A 197 -3.01 -10.68 13.80
N MET A 198 -3.69 -9.54 13.82
CA MET A 198 -4.96 -9.34 14.51
C MET A 198 -6.05 -10.27 13.95
N GLY A 199 -6.23 -10.28 12.62
CA GLY A 199 -7.22 -11.14 11.96
C GLY A 199 -6.96 -12.65 12.18
N THR A 200 -5.70 -13.09 12.14
CA THR A 200 -5.33 -14.49 12.42
C THR A 200 -5.67 -14.89 13.86
N ARG A 201 -5.43 -14.01 14.84
CA ARG A 201 -5.79 -14.28 16.23
C ARG A 201 -7.30 -14.42 16.43
N LEU A 202 -8.09 -13.56 15.79
CA LEU A 202 -9.55 -13.65 15.84
C LEU A 202 -10.09 -14.91 15.13
N ARG A 203 -9.54 -15.28 13.97
CA ARG A 203 -9.88 -16.54 13.29
C ARG A 203 -9.54 -17.76 14.14
N ARG A 204 -8.39 -17.75 14.82
CA ARG A 204 -8.00 -18.80 15.77
C ARG A 204 -8.98 -18.91 16.93
N LEU A 205 -9.38 -17.78 17.53
CA LEU A 205 -10.39 -17.76 18.59
C LEU A 205 -11.73 -18.32 18.10
N LYS A 206 -12.20 -17.89 16.93
CA LYS A 206 -13.41 -18.40 16.28
C LYS A 206 -13.36 -19.91 16.08
N ALA A 207 -12.22 -20.44 15.64
CA ALA A 207 -12.02 -21.87 15.47
C ALA A 207 -12.01 -22.62 16.81
N GLN A 208 -11.36 -22.07 17.85
CA GLN A 208 -11.32 -22.65 19.19
C GLN A 208 -12.70 -22.72 19.86
N LEU A 209 -13.57 -21.75 19.59
CA LEU A 209 -14.92 -21.67 20.18
C LEU A 209 -16.01 -22.23 19.24
N LYS A 210 -15.63 -22.96 18.20
CA LYS A 210 -16.57 -23.52 17.22
C LYS A 210 -17.54 -24.48 17.92
N GLY A 211 -18.84 -24.24 17.75
CA GLY A 211 -19.92 -25.06 18.34
C GLY A 211 -20.17 -24.81 19.82
N LYS A 212 -19.39 -23.94 20.49
CA LYS A 212 -19.65 -23.55 21.86
C LYS A 212 -20.78 -22.52 21.91
N ILE A 213 -21.79 -22.80 22.73
CA ILE A 213 -22.87 -21.87 23.05
C ILE A 213 -22.35 -20.87 24.09
N LEU A 214 -22.52 -19.58 23.81
CA LEU A 214 -22.17 -18.48 24.70
C LEU A 214 -23.30 -18.21 25.71
N SER A 215 -23.08 -17.28 26.64
CA SER A 215 -24.07 -16.90 27.66
C SER A 215 -25.39 -16.40 27.09
N ASP A 216 -25.39 -15.93 25.85
CA ASP A 216 -26.58 -15.47 25.13
C ASP A 216 -27.34 -16.58 24.37
N GLY A 217 -26.98 -17.84 24.61
CA GLY A 217 -27.64 -19.00 23.97
C GLY A 217 -27.25 -19.21 22.51
N THR A 218 -26.28 -18.47 21.97
CA THR A 218 -25.86 -18.58 20.56
C THR A 218 -24.37 -18.88 20.40
N CYS A 219 -23.99 -19.35 19.21
CA CYS A 219 -22.58 -19.58 18.86
C CYS A 219 -21.86 -18.25 18.56
N LEU A 220 -20.54 -18.21 18.76
CA LEU A 220 -19.69 -17.05 18.42
C LEU A 220 -19.78 -16.65 16.94
N SER A 221 -20.04 -17.62 16.07
CA SER A 221 -20.24 -17.43 14.64
C SER A 221 -21.72 -17.57 14.28
N GLY A 222 -22.19 -16.81 13.29
CA GLY A 222 -23.58 -16.86 12.84
C GLY A 222 -24.03 -15.53 12.25
N LYS A 223 -25.33 -15.42 11.92
CA LYS A 223 -25.93 -14.16 11.46
C LYS A 223 -25.72 -13.09 12.55
N ASN A 224 -25.25 -11.91 12.16
CA ASN A 224 -24.94 -10.78 13.04
C ASN A 224 -23.89 -11.07 14.13
N ARG A 225 -23.00 -12.05 13.91
CA ARG A 225 -21.91 -12.41 14.83
C ARG A 225 -20.56 -12.35 14.13
N LEU A 226 -19.53 -12.98 14.70
CA LEU A 226 -18.16 -12.99 14.16
C LEU A 226 -18.05 -13.89 12.92
N THR A 227 -18.57 -13.41 11.79
CA THR A 227 -18.47 -14.05 10.47
C THR A 227 -17.09 -13.83 9.83
N GLU A 228 -16.75 -14.55 8.77
CA GLU A 228 -15.50 -14.26 8.00
C GLU A 228 -15.53 -12.84 7.42
N HIS A 229 -16.68 -12.41 6.89
CA HIS A 229 -16.85 -11.05 6.40
C HIS A 229 -16.60 -10.00 7.49
N GLU A 230 -17.14 -10.22 8.69
CA GLU A 230 -16.92 -9.31 9.82
C GLU A 230 -15.45 -9.28 10.26
N LEU A 231 -14.76 -10.43 10.23
CA LEU A 231 -13.32 -10.51 10.50
C LEU A 231 -12.50 -9.71 9.48
N ASP A 232 -12.85 -9.79 8.20
CA ASP A 232 -12.20 -9.03 7.14
C ASP A 232 -12.43 -7.52 7.29
N ASN A 233 -13.65 -7.12 7.68
CA ASN A 233 -13.98 -5.73 8.01
C ASN A 233 -13.16 -5.23 9.20
N LEU A 234 -13.15 -5.97 10.31
CA LEU A 234 -12.37 -5.63 11.51
C LEU A 234 -10.87 -5.49 11.20
N GLN A 235 -10.32 -6.42 10.42
CA GLN A 235 -8.92 -6.38 9.97
C GLN A 235 -8.64 -5.12 9.12
N SER A 236 -9.55 -4.77 8.21
CA SER A 236 -9.43 -3.61 7.33
C SER A 236 -9.57 -2.28 8.09
N TYR A 237 -10.52 -2.20 9.02
CA TYR A 237 -10.71 -1.04 9.89
C TYR A 237 -9.52 -0.81 10.80
N TYR A 238 -9.00 -1.88 11.40
CA TYR A 238 -7.80 -1.81 12.24
C TYR A 238 -6.59 -1.26 11.47
N GLY A 239 -6.33 -1.79 10.26
CA GLY A 239 -5.26 -1.26 9.41
C GLY A 239 -5.49 0.20 8.98
N SER A 240 -6.75 0.59 8.75
CA SER A 240 -7.10 1.97 8.38
C SER A 240 -6.90 2.96 9.53
N ALA A 241 -7.26 2.56 10.76
CA ALA A 241 -7.04 3.35 11.97
C ALA A 241 -5.55 3.65 12.18
N ILE A 242 -4.68 2.65 11.97
CA ILE A 242 -3.22 2.83 12.05
C ILE A 242 -2.72 3.77 10.97
N ARG A 243 -3.10 3.56 9.70
CA ARG A 243 -2.61 4.40 8.57
C ARG A 243 -2.99 5.88 8.73
N ARG A 244 -4.24 6.15 9.11
CA ARG A 244 -4.77 7.51 9.27
C ARG A 244 -4.17 8.25 10.46
N ASN A 245 -3.63 7.54 11.45
CA ASN A 245 -3.11 8.11 12.68
C ASN A 245 -1.63 7.76 12.94
N HIS A 246 -0.85 7.47 11.90
CA HIS A 246 0.54 7.00 12.06
C HIS A 246 1.46 8.02 12.76
N SER A 247 1.09 9.30 12.78
CA SER A 247 1.83 10.40 13.43
C SER A 247 1.47 10.62 14.90
N SER A 248 0.43 9.98 15.43
CA SER A 248 0.00 10.14 16.83
C SER A 248 -0.44 8.81 17.42
N VAL A 249 0.34 8.29 18.36
CA VAL A 249 0.04 7.06 19.11
C VAL A 249 -1.30 7.18 19.84
N GLN A 250 -1.59 8.35 20.41
CA GLN A 250 -2.83 8.59 21.13
C GLN A 250 -4.05 8.58 20.21
N ASN A 251 -3.98 9.26 19.06
CA ASN A 251 -5.09 9.25 18.09
C ASN A 251 -5.27 7.86 17.49
N MET A 252 -4.17 7.14 17.26
CA MET A 252 -4.22 5.75 16.80
C MET A 252 -4.91 4.84 17.81
N TRP A 253 -4.55 4.96 19.09
CA TRP A 253 -5.20 4.24 20.18
C TRP A 253 -6.69 4.53 20.21
N GLN A 254 -7.09 5.81 20.19
CA GLN A 254 -8.50 6.20 20.19
C GLN A 254 -9.25 5.63 18.99
N ALA A 255 -8.68 5.74 17.78
CA ALA A 255 -9.30 5.23 16.56
C ALA A 255 -9.45 3.70 16.56
N ILE A 256 -8.48 2.97 17.13
CA ILE A 256 -8.55 1.51 17.29
C ILE A 256 -9.65 1.14 18.30
N TRP A 257 -9.71 1.82 19.44
CA TRP A 257 -10.73 1.58 20.47
C TRP A 257 -12.12 1.97 20.00
N ALA A 258 -12.25 3.00 19.18
CA ALA A 258 -13.51 3.38 18.56
C ALA A 258 -14.12 2.22 17.76
N ILE A 259 -13.31 1.44 17.04
CA ILE A 259 -13.78 0.27 16.30
C ILE A 259 -14.36 -0.78 17.26
N PHE A 260 -13.61 -1.10 18.33
CA PHE A 260 -14.03 -2.11 19.30
C PHE A 260 -15.30 -1.69 20.05
N LEU A 261 -15.32 -0.47 20.58
CA LEU A 261 -16.46 0.07 21.33
C LEU A 261 -17.70 0.20 20.43
N HIS A 262 -17.54 0.67 19.19
CA HIS A 262 -18.66 0.73 18.25
C HIS A 262 -19.25 -0.65 17.95
N LYS A 263 -18.44 -1.71 17.94
CA LYS A 263 -18.92 -3.10 17.75
C LYS A 263 -19.52 -3.72 19.00
N LEU A 264 -19.17 -3.20 20.18
CA LEU A 264 -19.75 -3.60 21.47
C LEU A 264 -21.06 -2.85 21.77
N SER A 265 -21.27 -1.70 21.13
CA SER A 265 -22.42 -0.82 21.35
C SER A 265 -23.75 -1.52 21.10
N THR A 266 -24.71 -1.33 22.00
CA THR A 266 -26.13 -1.66 21.81
C THR A 266 -26.98 -0.41 21.99
N ASP A 267 -28.28 -0.50 21.70
CA ASP A 267 -29.20 0.63 21.88
C ASP A 267 -29.37 0.97 23.38
N GLU A 268 -29.32 -0.03 24.26
CA GLU A 268 -29.40 0.14 25.71
C GLU A 268 -28.09 0.65 26.32
N TYR A 269 -26.95 0.28 25.72
CA TYR A 269 -25.61 0.65 26.18
C TYR A 269 -24.78 1.23 25.03
N PRO A 270 -25.02 2.49 24.65
CA PRO A 270 -24.31 3.13 23.54
C PRO A 270 -22.84 3.39 23.87
N GLN A 271 -21.94 2.90 23.03
CA GLN A 271 -20.47 2.93 23.23
C GLN A 271 -19.79 3.75 22.12
N HIS A 272 -20.28 4.96 21.86
CA HIS A 272 -19.81 5.82 20.77
C HIS A 272 -18.77 6.88 21.20
N GLY A 273 -18.24 6.82 22.43
CA GLY A 273 -17.41 7.87 23.03
C GLY A 273 -16.11 8.19 22.29
N PHE A 274 -15.47 7.21 21.62
CA PHE A 274 -14.26 7.43 20.82
C PHE A 274 -14.52 7.58 19.32
N CYS A 275 -15.79 7.54 18.89
CA CYS A 275 -16.11 7.78 17.50
C CYS A 275 -15.81 9.25 17.14
N PRO A 276 -15.35 9.55 15.91
CA PRO A 276 -15.16 10.93 15.46
C PRO A 276 -16.44 11.73 15.66
N ILE A 277 -16.31 12.99 16.08
CA ILE A 277 -17.43 13.90 16.27
C ILE A 277 -17.70 14.65 14.96
N GLY A 278 -18.95 15.05 14.73
CA GLY A 278 -19.35 15.89 13.61
C GLY A 278 -20.08 15.15 12.49
N GLU A 279 -20.60 15.92 11.54
CA GLU A 279 -21.42 15.43 10.42
C GLU A 279 -20.64 14.52 9.46
N ASP A 280 -19.31 14.65 9.41
CA ASP A 280 -18.44 13.80 8.61
C ASP A 280 -18.06 12.47 9.31
N SER A 281 -18.57 12.23 10.52
CA SER A 281 -18.28 11.01 11.26
C SER A 281 -18.75 9.78 10.51
N TRP A 282 -17.96 8.71 10.52
CA TRP A 282 -18.43 7.41 10.02
C TRP A 282 -19.44 6.77 10.99
N CYS A 283 -19.52 7.24 12.24
CA CYS A 283 -20.48 6.78 13.23
C CYS A 283 -21.80 7.52 13.07
N GLY A 284 -22.86 6.80 12.71
CA GLY A 284 -24.18 7.39 12.53
C GLY A 284 -24.71 8.07 13.81
N PHE A 285 -24.42 7.52 14.99
CA PHE A 285 -24.81 8.14 16.27
C PHE A 285 -24.20 9.53 16.43
N LYS A 286 -22.90 9.66 16.14
CA LYS A 286 -22.20 10.96 16.21
C LYS A 286 -22.65 11.94 15.12
N LYS A 287 -23.06 11.44 13.95
CA LYS A 287 -23.71 12.27 12.91
C LYS A 287 -25.07 12.80 13.37
N ALA A 288 -25.88 11.93 13.94
CA ALA A 288 -27.21 12.28 14.44
C ALA A 288 -27.10 13.29 15.59
N GLU A 289 -26.19 13.06 16.54
CA GLU A 289 -25.86 13.99 17.64
C GLU A 289 -25.41 15.36 17.10
N ALA A 290 -24.55 15.39 16.08
CA ALA A 290 -24.08 16.65 15.49
C ALA A 290 -25.15 17.41 14.70
N SER A 291 -26.08 16.69 14.05
CA SER A 291 -27.13 17.28 13.20
C SER A 291 -28.47 17.47 13.91
N GLY A 292 -28.57 17.11 15.19
CA GLY A 292 -29.81 17.17 15.98
C GLY A 292 -30.91 16.22 15.50
N LYS A 293 -30.56 15.15 14.78
CA LYS A 293 -31.50 14.14 14.25
C LYS A 293 -31.57 12.92 15.17
N SER A 294 -32.65 12.16 15.08
CA SER A 294 -32.73 10.84 15.71
C SER A 294 -31.81 9.85 14.99
N TYR A 295 -31.00 9.12 15.75
CA TYR A 295 -30.14 8.04 15.27
C TYR A 295 -30.94 6.75 15.08
#